data_AF-A0A6J7UNK7-F1
#
_entry.id   AF-A0A6J7UNK7-F1
#
_cell.length_a   1.000
_cell.length_b   1.000
_cell.length_c   1.000
_cell.angle_alpha   90.00
_cell.angle_beta   90.00
_cell.angle_gamma   90.00
#
_symmetry.space_group_name_H-M   'P 1'
#
loop_
_entity.id
_entity.type
_entity.pdbx_description
1 polymer ?
#
loop_
_entity_poly.entity_id
_entity_poly.type
_entity_poly.pdbx_seq_one_letter_code
_entity_poly.pdbx_strand_id
1 'polypeptide(L)'
;MIAQTVERGARTVEPSEGAVNDWVSLINGFRVGGLDFLEACTPGYYNNEGAPKGGSGFFGAYTPGPAKFAELLEAWRAEGTLPGMELQGTA
;
A
#
# COMPACT_ATOMS: atom_id res chain seq x y z
N MET A 1 5.11 -6.34 13.17
CA MET A 1 6.30 -6.21 12.30
C MET A 1 7.56 -6.01 13.12
N ILE A 2 7.80 -4.84 13.74
CA ILE A 2 9.05 -4.55 14.49
C ILE A 2 9.41 -5.65 15.50
N ALA A 3 8.46 -6.06 16.36
CA ALA A 3 8.69 -7.12 17.33
C ALA A 3 9.12 -8.45 16.67
N GLN A 4 8.47 -8.85 15.57
CA GLN A 4 8.79 -10.06 14.81
C GLN A 4 10.17 -9.98 14.14
N THR A 5 10.55 -8.81 13.63
CA THR A 5 11.89 -8.57 13.06
C THR A 5 12.98 -8.71 14.14
N VAL A 6 12.76 -8.11 15.31
CA VAL A 6 13.69 -8.18 16.46
C VAL A 6 13.81 -9.60 17.00
N GLU A 7 12.69 -10.30 17.17
CA GLU A 7 12.65 -11.68 17.67
C GLU A 7 13.45 -12.64 16.78
N ARG A 8 13.49 -12.38 15.47
CA ARG A 8 14.25 -13.16 14.48
C ARG A 8 15.71 -12.74 14.35
N GLY A 9 16.16 -11.76 15.15
CA GLY A 9 17.54 -11.24 15.11
C GLY A 9 17.90 -10.52 13.81
N ALA A 10 16.91 -10.11 13.00
CA ALA A 10 17.17 -9.40 11.76
C ALA A 10 17.51 -7.93 12.03
N ARG A 11 18.43 -7.37 11.23
CA ARG A 11 18.86 -5.97 11.31
C ARG A 11 18.05 -5.06 10.39
N THR A 12 17.57 -5.61 9.28
CA THR A 12 16.74 -4.90 8.32
C THR A 12 15.48 -5.70 8.00
N VAL A 13 14.43 -4.96 7.62
CA VAL A 13 13.18 -5.51 7.09
C VAL A 13 12.74 -4.61 5.96
N GLU A 14 12.62 -5.16 4.76
CA GLU A 14 12.22 -4.44 3.55
C GLU A 14 11.15 -5.25 2.80
N PRO A 15 10.19 -4.62 2.11
CA PRO A 15 9.29 -5.36 1.23
C PRO A 15 10.08 -5.93 0.04
N SER A 16 9.76 -7.15 -0.38
CA SER A 16 10.30 -7.67 -1.63
C SER A 16 9.75 -6.89 -2.82
N GLU A 17 10.49 -6.86 -3.92
CA GLU A 17 10.04 -6.23 -5.17
C GLU A 17 8.69 -6.80 -5.63
N GLY A 18 8.51 -8.12 -5.51
CA GLY A 18 7.25 -8.79 -5.82
C GLY A 18 6.09 -8.28 -4.96
N ALA A 19 6.28 -8.15 -3.65
CA ALA A 19 5.25 -7.65 -2.75
C ALA A 19 4.87 -6.19 -3.03
N VAL A 20 5.85 -5.35 -3.42
CA VAL A 20 5.59 -3.97 -3.85
C VAL A 20 4.75 -3.97 -5.14
N ASN A 21 5.12 -4.78 -6.13
CA ASN A 21 4.41 -4.88 -7.40
C ASN A 21 2.97 -5.40 -7.23
N ASP A 22 2.77 -6.39 -6.36
CA ASP A 22 1.45 -6.93 -6.03
C ASP A 22 0.58 -5.86 -5.35
N TRP A 23 1.14 -5.12 -4.40
CA TRP A 23 0.44 -4.02 -3.74
C TRP A 23 0.04 -2.91 -4.73
N VAL A 24 0.97 -2.49 -5.59
CA VAL A 24 0.69 -1.48 -6.63
C VAL A 24 -0.40 -1.97 -7.59
N SER A 25 -0.35 -3.24 -7.99
CA SER A 25 -1.37 -3.85 -8.86
C SER A 25 -2.74 -3.87 -8.21
N LEU A 26 -2.82 -4.21 -6.92
CA LEU A 26 -4.06 -4.17 -6.14
C LEU A 26 -4.64 -2.75 -6.10
N ILE A 27 -3.83 -1.75 -5.76
CA ILE A 27 -4.25 -0.34 -5.70
C ILE A 27 -4.72 0.14 -7.08
N ASN A 28 -4.01 -0.23 -8.15
CA ASN A 28 -4.40 0.10 -9.52
C ASN A 28 -5.74 -0.54 -9.91
N GLY A 29 -6.05 -1.74 -9.40
CA GLY A 29 -7.34 -2.41 -9.59
C GLY A 29 -8.52 -1.62 -9.03
N PHE A 30 -8.30 -0.77 -8.01
CA PHE A 30 -9.34 0.08 -7.45
C PHE A 30 -9.62 1.36 -8.26
N ARG A 31 -8.80 1.68 -9.26
CA ARG A 31 -8.86 2.96 -9.99
C ARG A 31 -9.88 3.01 -11.12
N VAL A 32 -10.50 1.88 -11.46
CA VAL A 32 -11.43 1.78 -12.59
C VAL A 32 -12.65 2.67 -12.34
N GLY A 33 -12.86 3.68 -13.21
CA GLY A 33 -13.98 4.62 -13.14
C GLY A 33 -13.73 5.89 -12.30
N GLY A 34 -12.58 6.02 -11.66
CA GLY A 34 -12.26 7.16 -10.79
C GLY A 34 -11.67 8.38 -11.51
N LEU A 35 -10.89 8.16 -12.57
CA LEU A 35 -10.09 9.23 -13.20
C LEU A 35 -10.96 10.37 -13.75
N ASP A 36 -12.03 10.05 -14.47
CA ASP A 36 -12.95 11.05 -15.04
C ASP A 36 -13.61 11.90 -13.94
N PHE A 37 -13.90 11.30 -12.79
CA PHE A 37 -14.44 12.02 -11.63
C PHE A 37 -13.43 13.03 -11.05
N LEU A 38 -12.14 12.67 -10.94
CA LEU A 38 -11.12 13.59 -10.47
C LEU A 38 -10.77 14.68 -11.49
N GLU A 39 -10.81 14.37 -12.79
CA GLU A 39 -10.61 15.35 -13.86
C GLU A 39 -11.74 16.40 -13.86
N ALA A 40 -12.96 16.01 -13.50
CA ALA A 40 -14.11 16.92 -13.39
C ALA A 40 -14.11 17.78 -12.11
N CYS A 41 -13.33 17.42 -11.09
CA CYS A 41 -13.23 18.20 -9.85
C CYS A 41 -12.46 19.50 -10.06
N THR A 42 -12.75 20.52 -9.25
CA THR A 42 -11.94 21.74 -9.19
C THR A 42 -10.48 21.37 -8.89
N PRO A 43 -9.48 21.95 -9.58
CA PRO A 43 -8.07 21.73 -9.29
C PRO A 43 -7.74 21.89 -7.81
N GLY A 44 -7.02 20.91 -7.25
CA GLY A 44 -6.49 20.98 -5.91
C GLY A 44 -5.69 19.74 -5.50
N TYR A 45 -5.32 19.69 -4.22
CA TYR A 45 -4.48 18.64 -3.64
C TYR A 45 -4.94 17.20 -3.95
N TYR A 46 -6.24 16.93 -3.92
CA TYR A 46 -6.78 15.58 -4.11
C TYR A 46 -6.70 15.04 -5.54
N ASN A 47 -6.68 15.92 -6.55
CA ASN A 47 -6.62 15.55 -7.96
C ASN A 47 -5.34 16.05 -8.66
N ASN A 48 -4.30 16.38 -7.88
CA ASN A 48 -3.02 16.86 -8.40
C ASN A 48 -3.20 18.11 -9.29
N GLU A 49 -3.90 19.13 -8.77
CA GLU A 49 -4.17 20.39 -9.48
C GLU A 49 -4.84 20.19 -10.86
N GLY A 50 -5.77 19.23 -10.93
CA GLY A 50 -6.46 18.87 -12.17
C GLY A 50 -5.68 17.92 -13.10
N ALA A 51 -4.53 17.39 -12.65
CA ALA A 51 -3.72 16.43 -13.39
C ALA A 51 -3.65 15.05 -12.70
N PRO A 52 -4.77 14.32 -12.52
CA PRO A 52 -4.83 13.09 -11.72
C PRO A 52 -4.01 11.91 -12.30
N LYS A 53 -3.58 12.00 -13.57
CA LYS A 53 -2.69 11.02 -14.22
C LYS A 53 -1.21 11.21 -13.87
N GLY A 54 -0.83 12.37 -13.32
CA GLY A 54 0.56 12.78 -13.11
C GLY A 54 1.18 12.44 -11.76
N GLY A 55 0.47 11.77 -10.84
CA GLY A 55 1.00 11.51 -9.50
C GLY A 55 0.03 10.90 -8.49
N SER A 56 0.36 11.08 -7.21
CA SER A 56 -0.30 10.55 -6.00
C SER A 56 -1.67 11.17 -5.72
N GLY A 57 -2.57 11.18 -6.70
CA GLY A 57 -3.97 11.57 -6.48
C GLY A 57 -4.68 10.59 -5.53
N PHE A 58 -5.93 10.91 -5.18
CA PHE A 58 -6.77 10.11 -4.28
C PHE A 58 -6.83 8.60 -4.62
N PHE A 59 -6.68 8.22 -5.89
CA PHE A 59 -6.67 6.82 -6.34
C PHE A 59 -5.33 6.08 -6.15
N GLY A 60 -4.31 6.73 -5.58
CA GLY A 60 -3.16 6.05 -4.98
C GLY A 60 -3.48 5.36 -3.65
N ALA A 61 -4.67 5.57 -3.09
CA ALA A 61 -5.09 5.00 -1.82
C ALA A 61 -5.83 3.66 -1.97
N TYR A 62 -5.93 2.94 -0.84
CA TYR A 62 -6.81 1.80 -0.68
C TYR A 62 -8.27 2.27 -0.53
N THR A 63 -9.06 2.23 -1.61
CA THR A 63 -10.41 2.79 -1.65
C THR A 63 -11.55 1.94 -1.04
N PRO A 64 -11.41 0.63 -0.76
CA PRO A 64 -12.45 -0.12 -0.05
C PRO A 64 -12.74 0.37 1.38
N GLY A 65 -11.92 1.29 1.90
CA GLY A 65 -12.17 2.02 3.14
C GLY A 65 -11.33 1.54 4.33
N PRO A 66 -11.29 2.34 5.41
CA PRO A 66 -10.37 2.12 6.53
C PRO A 66 -10.67 0.85 7.32
N ALA A 67 -11.94 0.43 7.45
CA ALA A 67 -12.29 -0.82 8.13
C ALA A 67 -11.73 -2.05 7.41
N LYS A 68 -11.88 -2.12 6.07
CA LYS A 68 -11.31 -3.20 5.26
C LYS A 68 -9.79 -3.17 5.23
N PHE A 69 -9.19 -1.99 5.26
CA PHE A 69 -7.74 -1.87 5.40
C PHE A 69 -7.25 -2.38 6.76
N ALA A 70 -7.97 -2.07 7.85
CA ALA A 70 -7.64 -2.57 9.19
C ALA A 70 -7.72 -4.11 9.24
N GLU A 71 -8.80 -4.70 8.73
CA GLU A 71 -8.96 -6.16 8.61
C GLU A 71 -7.80 -6.81 7.84
N LEU A 72 -7.42 -6.21 6.68
CA LEU A 72 -6.30 -6.69 5.85
C LEU A 72 -4.98 -6.68 6.63
N LEU A 73 -4.70 -5.59 7.35
CA LEU A 73 -3.48 -5.46 8.13
C LEU A 73 -3.45 -6.38 9.34
N GLU A 74 -4.60 -6.62 9.98
CA GLU A 74 -4.73 -7.56 11.09
C GLU A 74 -4.46 -8.99 10.64
N ALA A 75 -5.07 -9.43 9.55
CA ALA A 75 -4.84 -10.75 8.98
C ALA A 75 -3.37 -10.95 8.60
N TRP A 76 -2.76 -9.98 7.91
CA TRP A 76 -1.35 -10.03 7.53
C TRP A 76 -0.41 -10.12 8.75
N ARG A 77 -0.71 -9.39 9.84
CA ARG A 77 0.07 -9.49 11.09
C ARG A 77 -0.14 -10.81 11.82
N ALA A 78 -1.36 -11.35 11.80
CA ALA A 78 -1.73 -12.57 12.50
C ALA A 78 -1.05 -13.81 11.90
N GLU A 79 -0.71 -13.79 10.61
CA GLU A 79 0.08 -14.85 9.98
C GLU A 79 1.46 -15.00 10.64
N GLY A 80 1.99 -13.92 11.23
CA GLY A 80 3.25 -13.92 11.96
C GLY A 80 4.47 -13.99 11.07
N THR A 81 4.42 -14.60 9.89
CA THR A 81 5.53 -14.83 8.95
C THR A 81 6.12 -13.56 8.34
N LEU A 82 5.41 -12.42 8.39
CA LEU A 82 5.69 -11.20 7.64
C LEU A 82 5.67 -11.43 6.12
N PRO A 83 4.53 -11.88 5.54
CA PRO A 83 4.44 -12.18 4.11
C PRO A 83 4.90 -11.03 3.23
N GLY A 84 5.74 -11.35 2.24
CA GLY A 84 6.27 -10.36 1.29
C GLY A 84 7.37 -9.46 1.86
N MET A 85 7.82 -9.67 3.09
CA MET A 85 8.97 -8.96 3.66
C MET A 85 10.23 -9.81 3.60
N GLU A 86 11.35 -9.18 3.28
CA GLU A 86 12.69 -9.74 3.32
C GLU A 86 13.39 -9.26 4.60
N LEU A 87 13.93 -10.21 5.36
CA LEU A 87 14.67 -9.96 6.60
C LEU A 87 16.14 -10.29 6.36
N GLN A 88 17.05 -9.39 6.70
CA GLN A 88 18.49 -9.60 6.53
C GLN A 88 19.28 -9.30 7.80
N GLY A 89 20.51 -9.80 7.85
CA GLY A 89 21.44 -9.59 8.96
C GLY A 89 21.07 -10.37 10.22
N THR A 90 20.46 -11.55 10.07
CA THR A 90 20.20 -12.49 11.16
C THR A 90 21.50 -12.87 11.86
N ALA A 91 21.46 -12.95 13.19
CA ALA A 91 22.58 -13.39 14.03
C ALA A 91 22.98 -14.85 13.77
#